data_AF-A0A5K0XHA6-F1
#
_entry.id   AF-A0A5K0XHA6-F1
#
_cell.length_a   1.000
_cell.length_b   1.000
_cell.length_c   1.000
_cell.angle_alpha   90.00
_cell.angle_beta   90.00
_cell.angle_gamma   90.00
#
_symmetry.space_group_name_H-M   'P 1'
#
loop_
_entity.id
_entity.type
_entity.pdbx_description
1 polymer ?
#
loop_
_entity_poly.entity_id
_entity_poly.type
_entity_poly.pdbx_seq_one_letter_code
_entity_poly.pdbx_strand_id
1 'polypeptide(L)' 'EQIPIGSADVRAVFSSGSGRVAGCMVTEGKVVKGCGVQITRNGKTVHTGVLESLRRVKEMVKE' A
#
# COMPACT_ATOMS: atom_id res chain seq x y z
N GLU A 1 -20.96 2.05 -2.97
CA GLU A 1 -19.92 1.29 -3.69
C GLU A 1 -18.54 1.65 -3.16
N GLN A 2 -17.61 0.70 -3.08
CA GLN A 2 -16.19 1.03 -2.84
C GLN A 2 -15.55 1.32 -4.20
N ILE A 3 -15.16 2.57 -4.43
CA ILE A 3 -14.52 2.99 -5.67
C ILE A 3 -13.01 2.78 -5.50
N PRO A 4 -12.37 1.85 -6.24
CA PRO A 4 -10.93 1.70 -6.18
C PRO A 4 -10.26 2.97 -6.71
N ILE A 5 -9.52 3.64 -5.84
CA ILE A 5 -8.75 4.86 -6.17
C ILE A 5 -7.46 4.57 -6.94
N GLY A 6 -6.98 3.33 -6.87
CA GLY A 6 -5.79 2.88 -7.56
C GLY A 6 -5.44 1.44 -7.21
N SER A 7 -4.52 0.88 -8.00
CA SER A 7 -3.98 -0.46 -7.86
C SER A 7 -2.46 -0.38 -7.80
N ALA A 8 -1.85 -1.23 -6.97
CA ALA A 8 -0.42 -1.28 -6.81
C ALA A 8 0.07 -2.72 -6.60
N ASP A 9 1.18 -3.07 -7.23
CA ASP A 9 1.82 -4.37 -7.12
C ASP A 9 2.99 -4.32 -6.14
N VAL A 10 3.00 -5.25 -5.19
CA VAL A 10 4.10 -5.42 -4.23
C VAL A 10 5.30 -6.03 -4.95
N ARG A 11 6.39 -5.28 -5.08
CA ARG A 11 7.64 -5.75 -5.72
C ARG A 11 8.69 -6.21 -4.71
N ALA A 12 8.69 -5.62 -3.52
CA ALA A 12 9.63 -5.96 -2.47
C ALA A 12 8.96 -5.80 -1.10
N VAL A 13 9.42 -6.54 -0.10
CA VAL A 13 9.04 -6.34 1.29
C VAL A 13 10.31 -6.09 2.08
N PHE A 14 10.38 -4.93 2.73
CA PHE A 14 11.50 -4.51 3.54
C PHE A 14 11.18 -4.70 5.02
N SER A 15 12.13 -5.14 5.81
CA SER A 15 12.05 -5.04 7.27
C SER A 15 12.48 -3.64 7.71
N SER A 16 11.64 -2.98 8.50
CA SER A 16 11.98 -1.73 9.18
C SER A 16 11.90 -1.99 10.69
N GLY A 17 12.67 -1.28 11.51
CA GLY A 17 12.89 -1.66 12.93
C GLY A 17 11.64 -2.08 13.72
N SER A 18 10.49 -1.45 13.48
CA SER A 18 9.21 -1.75 14.14
C SER A 18 8.22 -2.60 13.33
N GLY A 19 8.54 -3.04 12.10
CA GLY A 19 7.60 -3.78 11.27
C GLY A 19 8.10 -4.18 9.87
N ARG A 20 7.16 -4.48 8.97
CA ARG A 20 7.43 -4.77 7.56
C ARG A 20 6.80 -3.70 6.69
N VAL A 21 7.55 -3.23 5.69
CA VAL A 21 7.10 -2.22 4.72
C VAL A 21 7.04 -2.89 3.36
N ALA A 22 5.87 -2.86 2.73
CA ALA A 22 5.72 -3.30 1.35
C ALA A 22 6.18 -2.18 0.40
N GLY A 23 7.22 -2.45 -0.38
CA GLY A 23 7.60 -1.65 -1.54
C GLY A 23 6.69 -1.97 -2.72
N CYS A 24 5.72 -1.10 -2.95
CA CYS A 24 4.74 -1.26 -4.02
C CYS A 24 5.05 -0.33 -5.19
N MET A 25 4.73 -0.78 -6.40
CA MET A 25 4.68 0.05 -7.60
C MET A 25 3.21 0.27 -7.96
N VAL A 26 2.78 1.52 -8.06
CA VAL A 26 1.42 1.87 -8.50
C VAL A 26 1.32 1.50 -9.99
N THR A 27 0.35 0.64 -10.31
CA THR A 27 0.06 0.24 -11.70
C THR A 27 -1.02 1.10 -12.30
N GLU A 28 -2.02 1.49 -11.51
CA GLU A 28 -3.14 2.29 -11.97
C GLU A 28 -3.62 3.25 -10.88
N GLY A 29 -4.07 4.45 -11.28
CA GLY A 29 -4.64 5.43 -10.36
C GLY A 29 -3.60 6.02 -9.40
N LYS A 30 -4.01 6.21 -8.14
CA LYS A 30 -3.17 6.81 -7.09
C LYS A 30 -3.39 6.15 -5.73
N VAL A 31 -2.36 6.22 -4.88
CA VAL A 31 -2.40 5.73 -3.50
C VAL A 31 -2.30 6.91 -2.56
N VAL A 32 -3.34 7.13 -1.75
CA VAL A 32 -3.43 8.31 -0.87
C VAL A 32 -3.33 7.87 0.59
N LYS A 33 -2.61 8.63 1.41
CA LYS A 33 -2.54 8.37 2.85
C LYS A 33 -3.95 8.45 3.49
N GLY A 34 -4.27 7.50 4.36
CA GLY A 34 -5.57 7.43 5.04
C GLY A 34 -6.69 6.76 4.24
N CYS A 35 -6.39 6.22 3.04
CA CYS A 35 -7.35 5.40 2.32
C CYS A 35 -7.51 4.00 2.94
N GLY A 36 -8.66 3.36 2.69
CA GLY A 36 -8.84 1.94 2.94
C GLY A 36 -8.00 1.13 1.94
N VAL A 37 -7.23 0.17 2.44
CA VAL A 37 -6.40 -0.73 1.64
C VAL A 37 -6.82 -2.17 1.87
N GLN A 38 -6.83 -2.93 0.78
CA GLN A 38 -7.04 -4.36 0.80
C GLN A 38 -5.85 -5.04 0.13
N ILE A 39 -5.19 -5.93 0.87
CA ILE A 39 -4.05 -6.70 0.39
C ILE A 39 -4.54 -8.08 -0.02
N THR A 40 -4.32 -8.42 -1.28
CA THR A 40 -4.64 -9.72 -1.84
C THR A 40 -3.35 -10.46 -2.18
N ARG A 41 -3.22 -11.70 -1.72
CA ARG A 41 -2.09 -12.58 -2.07
C ARG A 41 -2.64 -13.89 -2.62
N ASN A 42 -2.20 -14.29 -3.81
CA ASN A 42 -2.67 -15.49 -4.50
C ASN A 42 -4.21 -15.55 -4.64
N GLY A 43 -4.84 -14.42 -4.94
CA GLY A 43 -6.30 -14.32 -5.10
C GLY A 43 -7.10 -14.35 -3.80
N LYS A 44 -6.46 -14.40 -2.62
CA LYS A 44 -7.13 -14.31 -1.31
C LYS A 44 -6.79 -13.01 -0.60
N THR A 45 -7.80 -12.35 -0.06
CA THR A 45 -7.62 -11.19 0.82
C THR A 45 -6.93 -11.64 2.11
N VAL A 46 -5.73 -11.14 2.34
CA VAL A 46 -4.92 -11.46 3.53
C VAL A 46 -5.00 -10.38 4.60
N HIS A 47 -5.28 -9.14 4.20
CA HIS A 47 -5.35 -8.02 5.13
C HIS A 47 -6.25 -6.92 4.57
N THR A 48 -7.02 -6.30 5.45
CA THR A 48 -7.82 -5.11 5.16
C THR A 48 -7.61 -4.12 6.29
N GLY A 49 -7.31 -2.87 5.96
CA GLY A 49 -7.00 -1.85 6.95
C GLY A 49 -6.98 -0.45 6.34
N VAL A 50 -6.47 0.52 7.09
CA VAL A 50 -6.29 1.89 6.63
C VAL A 50 -4.80 2.16 6.45
N LEU A 51 -4.42 2.84 5.36
CA LEU A 51 -3.04 3.18 5.07
C LEU A 51 -2.54 4.28 6.03
N GLU A 52 -1.89 3.89 7.11
CA GLU A 52 -1.40 4.82 8.13
C GLU A 52 -0.10 5.53 7.73
N SER A 53 0.80 4.83 7.01
CA SER A 53 2.09 5.37 6.60
C SER A 53 2.39 5.09 5.12
N LEU A 54 2.68 6.14 4.37
CA LEU A 54 3.16 6.07 2.98
C LEU A 54 4.49 6.82 2.89
N ARG A 55 5.53 6.17 2.35
CA ARG A 55 6.87 6.74 2.18
C ARG A 55 7.40 6.42 0.79
N ARG A 56 8.01 7.40 0.13
CA ARG A 56 8.66 7.23 -1.18
C ARG A 56 10.16 7.36 -0.99
N VAL A 57 10.88 6.24 -1.14
CA VAL A 57 12.36 6.11 -1.10
C VAL A 57 13.00 6.47 0.25
N LYS A 58 12.65 7.61 0.87
CA LYS A 58 12.98 8.04 2.24
C LYS A 58 12.17 9.25 2.73
N GLU A 59 11.31 9.87 1.92
CA GLU A 59 10.51 11.04 2.31
C GLU A 59 9.05 10.67 2.60
N MET A 60 8.43 11.35 3.58
CA MET A 60 7.00 11.27 3.83
C MET A 60 6.25 12.12 2.79
N VAL A 61 5.39 11.48 2.01
CA VAL A 61 4.55 12.14 1.01
C VAL A 61 3.08 12.02 1.39
N LYS A 62 2.27 13.00 0.99
CA LYS A 62 0.81 12.96 1.19
C LYS A 62 0.07 12.25 0.04
N GLU A 63 0.68 12.18 -1.15
CA GLU A 63 0.13 11.63 -2.40
C GLU A 63 1.22 10.94 -3.22
#